data_AF-A0A2D9K8N9-F1
#
_entry.id   AF-A0A2D9K8N9-F1
#
_cell.length_a   1.000
_cell.length_b   1.000
_cell.length_c   1.000
_cell.angle_alpha   90.00
_cell.angle_beta   90.00
_cell.angle_gamma   90.00
#
_symmetry.space_group_name_H-M   'P 1'
#
loop_
_entity.id
_entity.type
_entity.pdbx_description
1 polymer ?
#
loop_
_entity_poly.entity_id
_entity_poly.type
_entity_poly.pdbx_seq_one_letter_code
_entity_poly.pdbx_strand_id
1 'polypeptide(L)'
;VRLGVAVEAAHMFVLYFAILSAITPPVAIAVYAACGISRSAVWDTSIAAVKLALTGYIIPFMFVFGPSLLLIGDWDKVAVSVVTSITGVTLLTGGLSGYLLKPANWPTRLLYIAAAFTLIKPGLTTDMIGAGLGALGLFLNWR
;
A
#
# COMPACT_ATOMS: atom_id res chain seq x y z
N VAL A 1 15.32 3.55 -20.18
CA VAL A 1 13.87 3.31 -20.02
C VAL A 1 13.19 3.63 -21.35
N ARG A 2 12.51 2.68 -22.01
CA ARG A 2 11.87 2.86 -23.35
C ARG A 2 10.33 2.69 -23.34
N LEU A 3 9.72 2.60 -22.15
CA LEU A 3 8.29 2.28 -21.96
C LEU A 3 7.36 3.51 -21.91
N GLY A 4 7.85 4.71 -22.23
CA GLY A 4 7.02 5.93 -22.19
C GLY A 4 6.68 6.41 -20.77
N VAL A 5 7.40 5.94 -19.75
CA VAL A 5 7.23 6.33 -18.34
C VAL A 5 8.39 7.24 -17.90
N ALA A 6 8.12 8.16 -16.97
CA ALA A 6 9.15 8.98 -16.32
C ALA A 6 10.29 8.11 -15.78
N VAL A 7 11.53 8.56 -15.95
CA VAL A 7 12.74 7.78 -15.59
C VAL A 7 12.80 7.58 -14.08
N GLU A 8 12.41 8.60 -13.33
CA GLU A 8 12.30 8.62 -11.87
C GLU A 8 11.32 7.55 -11.38
N ALA A 9 10.14 7.46 -12.03
CA ALA A 9 9.15 6.43 -11.71
C ALA A 9 9.71 5.02 -11.93
N ALA A 10 10.45 4.80 -13.02
CA ALA A 10 11.05 3.51 -13.32
C ALA A 10 12.14 3.12 -12.29
N HIS A 11 12.97 4.05 -11.86
CA HIS A 11 13.96 3.80 -10.80
C HIS A 11 13.29 3.48 -9.46
N MET A 12 12.26 4.25 -9.07
CA MET A 12 11.49 3.98 -7.85
C MET A 12 10.75 2.63 -7.91
N PHE A 13 10.23 2.28 -9.08
CA PHE A 13 9.57 1.00 -9.30
C PHE A 13 10.53 -0.17 -9.01
N VAL A 14 11.71 -0.17 -9.63
CA VAL A 14 12.71 -1.22 -9.43
C VAL A 14 13.23 -1.22 -7.98
N LEU A 15 13.45 -0.04 -7.38
CA LEU A 15 13.88 0.09 -6.00
C LEU A 15 12.91 -0.58 -5.02
N TYR A 16 11.61 -0.32 -5.13
CA TYR A 16 10.61 -0.91 -4.24
C TYR A 16 10.54 -2.43 -4.39
N PHE A 17 10.57 -2.96 -5.62
CA PHE A 17 10.60 -4.40 -5.85
C PHE A 17 11.90 -5.04 -5.33
N ALA A 18 13.04 -4.35 -5.45
CA ALA A 18 14.31 -4.82 -4.89
C ALA A 18 14.24 -4.94 -3.35
N ILE A 19 13.68 -3.94 -2.66
CA ILE A 19 13.53 -3.98 -1.20
C ILE A 19 12.54 -5.09 -0.79
N LEU A 20 11.39 -5.19 -1.46
CA LEU A 20 10.39 -6.22 -1.17
C LEU A 20 10.86 -7.65 -1.52
N SER A 21 11.83 -7.81 -2.43
CA SER A 21 12.42 -9.11 -2.71
C SER A 21 13.11 -9.72 -1.48
N ALA A 22 13.63 -8.90 -0.57
CA ALA A 22 14.36 -9.33 0.63
C ALA A 22 13.46 -9.98 1.71
N ILE A 23 12.13 -9.96 1.54
CA ILE A 23 11.16 -10.60 2.44
C ILE A 23 10.39 -11.76 1.78
N THR A 24 10.55 -11.98 0.47
CA THR A 24 9.78 -12.99 -0.27
C THR A 24 10.50 -14.36 -0.23
N PRO A 25 9.83 -15.47 0.10
CA PRO A 25 10.42 -16.80 -0.01
C PRO A 25 10.79 -17.14 -1.46
N PRO A 26 11.89 -17.86 -1.73
CA PRO A 26 12.84 -18.49 -0.80
C PRO A 26 14.04 -17.61 -0.38
N VAL A 27 14.17 -16.40 -0.96
CA VAL A 27 15.37 -15.55 -0.81
C VAL A 27 15.41 -14.84 0.55
N ALA A 28 14.29 -14.23 0.97
CA ALA A 28 13.97 -13.70 2.31
C ALA A 28 15.12 -13.36 3.31
N ILE A 29 16.21 -12.72 2.87
CA ILE A 29 17.45 -12.50 3.64
C ILE A 29 17.18 -11.78 4.97
N ALA A 30 16.31 -10.76 4.95
CA ALA A 30 15.93 -10.03 6.16
C ALA A 30 15.18 -10.92 7.16
N VAL A 31 14.38 -11.87 6.67
CA VAL A 31 13.63 -12.80 7.51
C VAL A 31 14.55 -13.82 8.16
N TYR A 32 15.58 -14.31 7.46
CA TYR A 32 16.58 -15.20 8.06
C TYR A 32 17.28 -14.54 9.25
N ALA A 33 17.68 -13.27 9.12
CA ALA A 33 18.27 -12.51 10.22
C ALA A 33 17.30 -12.36 11.41
N ALA A 34 16.03 -12.03 11.14
CA ALA A 34 15.01 -11.92 12.18
C ALA A 34 14.75 -13.25 12.91
N CYS A 35 14.69 -14.36 12.18
CA CYS A 35 14.49 -15.70 12.75
C CYS A 35 15.66 -16.13 13.65
N GLY A 36 16.88 -15.67 13.38
CA GLY A 36 18.03 -15.90 14.25
C GLY A 36 17.86 -15.28 15.65
N ILE A 37 17.07 -14.21 15.77
CA ILE A 37 16.79 -13.52 17.03
C ILE A 37 15.53 -14.09 17.69
N SER A 38 14.44 -14.25 16.93
CA SER A 38 13.13 -14.69 17.45
C SER A 38 13.01 -16.20 17.65
N ARG A 39 13.91 -17.01 17.09
CA ARG A 39 13.84 -18.48 17.02
C ARG A 39 12.55 -19.00 16.35
N SER A 40 11.96 -18.22 15.45
CA SER A 40 10.78 -18.62 14.67
C SER A 40 11.18 -19.35 13.38
N ALA A 41 10.24 -20.10 12.79
CA ALA A 41 10.43 -20.74 11.49
C ALA A 41 10.47 -19.69 10.37
N VAL A 42 11.45 -19.80 9.48
CA VAL A 42 11.65 -18.86 8.35
C VAL A 42 10.42 -18.82 7.45
N TRP A 43 9.83 -19.98 7.16
CA TRP A 43 8.71 -20.08 6.23
C TRP A 43 7.49 -19.33 6.74
N ASP A 44 7.08 -19.59 7.99
CA ASP A 44 5.93 -18.94 8.60
C ASP A 44 6.15 -17.44 8.78
N THR A 45 7.36 -17.05 9.20
CA THR A 45 7.74 -15.64 9.37
C THR A 45 7.72 -14.90 8.04
N SER A 46 8.21 -15.52 6.96
CA SER A 46 8.22 -14.92 5.62
C SER A 46 6.81 -14.78 5.07
N ILE A 47 5.94 -15.78 5.24
CA ILE A 47 4.55 -15.70 4.81
C ILE A 47 3.82 -14.58 5.57
N ALA A 48 4.06 -14.46 6.87
CA ALA A 48 3.50 -13.37 7.67
C ALA A 48 4.01 -12.00 7.20
N ALA A 49 5.32 -11.87 6.95
CA ALA A 49 5.92 -10.64 6.44
C ALA A 49 5.35 -10.25 5.07
N VAL A 50 5.25 -11.19 4.13
CA VAL A 50 4.66 -10.94 2.81
C VAL A 50 3.20 -10.53 2.92
N LYS A 51 2.40 -11.18 3.78
CA LYS A 51 1.00 -10.79 4.00
C LYS A 51 0.86 -9.35 4.47
N LEU A 52 1.75 -8.89 5.35
CA LEU A 52 1.77 -7.50 5.82
C LEU A 52 2.29 -6.55 4.74
N ALA A 53 3.24 -6.98 3.93
CA ALA A 53 3.87 -6.18 2.89
C ALA A 53 3.11 -6.16 1.55
N LEU A 54 2.00 -6.88 1.41
CA LEU A 54 1.19 -6.93 0.18
C LEU A 54 0.82 -5.53 -0.33
N THR A 55 0.55 -4.58 0.57
CA THR A 55 0.25 -3.20 0.19
C THR A 55 1.44 -2.47 -0.41
N GLY A 56 2.66 -2.82 0.00
CA GLY A 56 3.90 -2.26 -0.54
C GLY A 56 4.08 -2.56 -2.04
N TYR A 57 3.53 -3.65 -2.55
CA TYR A 57 3.61 -4.01 -3.98
C TYR A 57 2.78 -3.10 -4.89
N ILE A 58 1.82 -2.33 -4.33
CA ILE A 58 1.01 -1.38 -5.10
C ILE A 58 1.71 -0.03 -5.27
N ILE A 59 2.56 0.36 -4.32
CA ILE A 59 3.27 1.65 -4.33
C ILE A 59 4.07 1.90 -5.62
N PRO A 60 4.79 0.92 -6.21
CA PRO A 60 5.45 1.09 -7.52
C PRO A 60 4.50 1.57 -8.62
N PHE A 61 3.27 1.05 -8.66
CA PHE A 61 2.26 1.44 -9.63
C PHE A 61 1.76 2.87 -9.37
N MET A 62 1.68 3.27 -8.11
CA MET A 62 1.30 4.64 -7.74
C MET A 62 2.29 5.67 -8.32
N PHE A 63 3.60 5.39 -8.29
CA PHE A 63 4.60 6.27 -8.92
C PHE A 63 4.51 6.34 -10.44
N VAL A 64 4.13 5.24 -11.09
CA VAL A 64 3.96 5.18 -12.55
C VAL A 64 2.75 5.99 -13.01
N PHE A 65 1.63 5.92 -12.28
CA PHE A 65 0.38 6.58 -12.63
C PHE A 65 0.22 7.99 -12.03
N GLY A 66 1.00 8.33 -11.01
CA GLY A 66 0.93 9.62 -10.31
C GLY A 66 2.28 10.33 -10.26
N PRO A 67 2.70 11.06 -11.32
CA PRO A 67 3.94 11.84 -11.32
C PRO A 67 4.04 12.85 -10.18
N SER A 68 2.90 13.31 -9.65
CA SER A 68 2.83 14.20 -8.48
C SER A 68 3.38 13.55 -7.20
N LEU A 69 3.39 12.22 -7.08
CA LEU A 69 4.07 11.53 -5.98
C LEU A 69 5.60 11.58 -6.08
N LEU A 70 6.12 11.87 -7.27
CA LEU A 70 7.56 12.08 -7.52
C LEU A 70 7.94 13.56 -7.38
N LEU A 71 7.06 14.38 -6.80
CA LEU A 71 7.21 15.83 -6.67
C LEU A 71 7.31 16.54 -8.04
N ILE A 72 6.78 15.92 -9.10
CA ILE A 72 6.74 16.49 -10.44
C ILE A 72 5.39 17.17 -10.65
N GLY A 73 5.38 18.50 -10.71
CA GLY A 73 4.20 19.32 -10.99
C GLY A 73 3.92 20.36 -9.92
N ASP A 74 2.66 20.79 -9.85
CA ASP A 74 2.20 21.84 -8.93
C ASP A 74 2.13 21.34 -7.48
N TRP A 75 2.56 22.17 -6.52
CA TRP A 75 2.65 21.82 -5.10
C TRP A 75 1.30 21.46 -4.45
N ASP A 76 0.21 22.06 -4.92
CA ASP A 76 -1.15 21.75 -4.48
C ASP A 76 -1.55 20.31 -4.84
N LYS A 77 -1.28 19.88 -6.08
CA LYS A 77 -1.52 18.51 -6.54
C LYS A 77 -0.63 17.51 -5.84
N VAL A 78 0.62 17.87 -5.58
CA VAL A 78 1.56 17.05 -4.79
C VAL A 78 1.00 16.82 -3.38
N ALA A 79 0.58 17.88 -2.69
CA ALA A 79 0.04 17.77 -1.33
C ALA A 79 -1.22 16.88 -1.29
N VAL A 80 -2.15 17.06 -2.23
CA VAL A 80 -3.35 16.24 -2.33
C VAL A 80 -2.97 14.77 -2.60
N SER A 81 -2.13 14.50 -3.60
CA SER A 81 -1.68 13.14 -3.92
C SER A 81 -1.00 12.44 -2.75
N VAL A 82 -0.21 13.15 -1.95
CA VAL A 82 0.45 12.57 -0.77
C VAL A 82 -0.58 12.17 0.27
N VAL A 83 -1.53 13.06 0.60
CA VAL A 83 -2.57 12.79 1.60
C VAL A 83 -3.49 11.65 1.16
N THR A 84 -3.93 11.63 -0.10
CA THR A 84 -4.81 10.58 -0.62
C THR A 84 -4.09 9.24 -0.70
N SER A 85 -2.81 9.25 -1.10
CA SER A 85 -1.97 8.04 -1.15
C SER A 85 -1.72 7.44 0.22
N ILE A 86 -1.38 8.25 1.23
CA ILE A 86 -1.19 7.78 2.62
C ILE A 86 -2.49 7.17 3.14
N THR A 87 -3.62 7.84 2.89
CA THR A 87 -4.94 7.37 3.33
C THR A 87 -5.32 6.07 2.62
N GLY A 88 -5.14 6.00 1.30
CA GLY A 88 -5.43 4.84 0.48
C GLY A 88 -4.61 3.62 0.86
N VAL A 89 -3.29 3.77 1.05
CA VAL A 89 -2.40 2.68 1.49
C VAL A 89 -2.79 2.20 2.89
N THR A 90 -3.13 3.12 3.79
CA THR A 90 -3.57 2.79 5.16
C THR A 90 -4.86 1.96 5.16
N LEU A 91 -5.85 2.37 4.38
CA LEU A 91 -7.11 1.63 4.21
C LEU A 91 -6.86 0.27 3.56
N LEU A 92 -5.99 0.20 2.55
CA LEU A 92 -5.63 -1.06 1.91
C LEU A 92 -5.00 -2.04 2.90
N THR A 93 -4.08 -1.57 3.74
CA THR A 93 -3.45 -2.40 4.77
C THR A 93 -4.49 -2.86 5.77
N GLY A 94 -5.38 -1.97 6.23
CA GLY A 94 -6.48 -2.35 7.12
C GLY A 94 -7.41 -3.42 6.54
N GLY A 95 -7.73 -3.33 5.24
CA GLY A 95 -8.55 -4.30 4.52
C GLY A 95 -7.85 -5.66 4.34
N LEU A 96 -6.58 -5.67 3.94
CA LEU A 96 -5.80 -6.89 3.71
C LEU A 96 -5.42 -7.59 5.02
N SER A 97 -4.95 -6.86 6.03
CA SER A 97 -4.60 -7.39 7.35
C SER A 97 -5.84 -7.77 8.16
N GLY A 98 -7.01 -7.21 7.85
CA GLY A 98 -8.25 -7.45 8.60
C GLY A 98 -8.29 -6.73 9.94
N TYR A 99 -7.42 -5.74 10.13
CA TYR A 99 -7.31 -4.97 11.36
C TYR A 99 -6.83 -3.56 11.02
N LEU A 100 -7.53 -2.54 11.52
CA LEU A 100 -7.10 -1.14 11.44
C LEU A 100 -7.03 -0.51 12.83
N LEU A 101 -8.19 -0.21 13.43
CA LEU A 101 -8.33 0.21 14.83
C LEU A 101 -9.00 -0.87 15.70
N LYS A 102 -9.89 -1.64 15.07
CA LYS A 102 -10.60 -2.80 15.61
C LYS A 102 -10.52 -3.93 14.56
N PRO A 103 -10.67 -5.21 14.98
CA PRO A 103 -10.77 -6.32 14.04
C PRO A 103 -11.92 -6.09 13.07
N ALA A 104 -11.61 -6.09 11.78
CA ALA A 104 -12.54 -5.74 10.72
C ALA A 104 -13.25 -6.99 10.18
N ASN A 105 -14.58 -6.98 10.20
CA ASN A 105 -15.40 -8.03 9.58
C ASN A 105 -15.23 -8.02 8.05
N TRP A 106 -15.49 -9.16 7.40
CA TRP A 106 -15.37 -9.30 5.94
C TRP A 106 -16.02 -8.17 5.11
N PRO A 107 -17.24 -7.68 5.43
CA PRO A 107 -17.84 -6.56 4.73
C PRO A 107 -17.03 -5.25 4.86
N THR A 108 -16.56 -4.93 6.07
CA THR A 108 -15.73 -3.74 6.31
C THR A 108 -14.37 -3.84 5.62
N ARG A 109 -13.79 -5.04 5.53
CA ARG A 109 -12.54 -5.28 4.79
C ARG A 109 -12.71 -5.00 3.30
N LEU A 110 -13.79 -5.47 2.69
CA LEU A 110 -14.10 -5.19 1.29
C LEU A 110 -14.32 -3.70 1.04
N LEU A 111 -14.99 -3.00 1.96
CA LEU A 111 -15.15 -1.53 1.88
C LEU A 111 -13.80 -0.80 1.94
N TYR A 112 -12.89 -1.18 2.83
CA TYR A 112 -11.55 -0.58 2.89
C TYR A 112 -10.72 -0.84 1.64
N ILE A 113 -10.79 -2.06 1.08
CA ILE A 113 -10.11 -2.40 -0.17
C ILE A 113 -10.68 -1.57 -1.33
N ALA A 114 -12.01 -1.46 -1.43
CA ALA A 114 -12.66 -0.65 -2.46
C ALA A 114 -12.29 0.84 -2.33
N ALA A 115 -12.32 1.39 -1.11
CA ALA A 115 -11.92 2.76 -0.82
C ALA A 115 -10.46 3.02 -1.22
N ALA A 116 -9.56 2.09 -0.90
CA ALA A 116 -8.15 2.20 -1.25
C ALA A 116 -7.93 2.27 -2.77
N PHE A 117 -8.56 1.39 -3.55
CA PHE A 117 -8.42 1.41 -5.01
C PHE A 117 -8.94 2.71 -5.63
N THR A 118 -9.98 3.32 -5.07
CA THR A 118 -10.46 4.63 -5.52
C THR A 118 -9.51 5.77 -5.16
N LEU A 119 -8.83 5.71 -4.01
CA LEU A 119 -7.87 6.74 -3.54
C LEU A 119 -6.48 6.64 -4.19
N ILE A 120 -6.13 5.49 -4.77
CA ILE A 120 -4.82 5.27 -5.41
C ILE A 120 -4.61 6.12 -6.66
N LYS A 121 -5.69 6.47 -7.38
CA LYS A 121 -5.62 7.40 -8.51
C LYS A 121 -6.06 8.79 -8.06
N PRO A 122 -5.15 9.79 -8.03
CA PRO A 122 -5.49 11.15 -7.63
C PRO A 122 -6.59 11.72 -8.54
N GLY A 123 -7.67 12.20 -7.95
CA GLY A 123 -8.80 12.77 -8.68
C GLY A 123 -9.90 13.23 -7.73
N LEU A 124 -10.37 14.48 -7.88
CA LEU A 124 -11.39 15.07 -7.00
C LEU A 124 -12.62 14.18 -6.80
N THR A 125 -13.12 13.54 -7.87
CA THR A 125 -14.28 12.65 -7.79
C THR A 125 -13.95 11.30 -7.16
N THR A 126 -12.78 10.74 -7.45
CA THR A 126 -12.34 9.44 -6.92
C THR A 126 -11.96 9.54 -5.44
N ASP A 127 -11.38 10.66 -5.02
CA ASP A 127 -11.01 10.96 -3.64
C ASP A 127 -12.25 11.15 -2.76
N MET A 128 -13.29 11.84 -3.25
CA MET A 128 -14.55 11.98 -2.51
C MET A 128 -15.26 10.64 -2.30
N ILE A 129 -15.29 9.79 -3.33
CA ILE A 129 -15.88 8.44 -3.23
C ILE A 129 -15.07 7.58 -2.26
N GLY A 130 -13.74 7.59 -2.38
CA GLY A 130 -12.87 6.81 -1.50
C GLY A 130 -12.92 7.26 -0.05
N ALA A 131 -12.96 8.58 0.21
CA ALA A 131 -13.15 9.12 1.55
C ALA A 131 -14.50 8.71 2.14
N GLY A 132 -15.58 8.77 1.35
CA GLY A 132 -16.91 8.32 1.76
C GLY A 132 -16.96 6.83 2.12
N LEU A 133 -16.37 5.97 1.27
CA LEU A 133 -16.29 4.53 1.53
C LEU A 133 -15.41 4.20 2.74
N GLY A 134 -14.29 4.89 2.91
CA GLY A 134 -13.40 4.74 4.07
C GLY A 134 -14.09 5.14 5.37
N ALA A 135 -14.78 6.28 5.38
CA ALA A 135 -15.56 6.75 6.52
C ALA A 135 -16.71 5.80 6.87
N LEU A 136 -17.42 5.28 5.86
CA LEU A 136 -18.46 4.27 6.06
C LEU A 136 -17.89 2.98 6.65
N GLY A 137 -16.75 2.51 6.15
CA GLY A 137 -16.04 1.36 6.69
C GLY A 137 -15.64 1.54 8.15
N LEU A 138 -15.12 2.72 8.50
CA LEU A 138 -14.76 3.08 9.88
C LEU A 138 -15.99 3.14 10.79
N PHE A 139 -17.08 3.76 10.33
CA PHE A 139 -18.33 3.85 11.08
C PHE A 139 -18.93 2.47 11.37
N LEU A 140 -18.98 1.59 10.35
CA LEU A 140 -19.45 0.22 10.49
C LEU A 140 -18.55 -0.64 11.39
N ASN A 141 -17.25 -0.34 11.44
CA ASN A 141 -16.29 -1.03 12.32
C ASN A 141 -16.33 -0.52 13.76
N TRP A 142 -16.84 0.70 13.99
CA TRP A 142 -16.92 1.29 15.32
C TRP A 142 -18.13 0.78 16.11
N ARG A 143 -19.23 0.50 15.41
CA ARG A 143 -20.49 -0.05 15.94
C ARG A 143 -20.34 -1.53 16.32
#